data_AF-A0AAV5VX72-F1
#
_entry.id   AF-A0AAV5VX72-F1
#
_cell.length_a   1.000
_cell.length_b   1.000
_cell.length_c   1.000
_cell.angle_alpha   90.00
_cell.angle_beta   90.00
_cell.angle_gamma   90.00
#
_symmetry.space_group_name_H-M   'P 1'
#
loop_
_entity.id
_entity.type
_entity.pdbx_description
1 polymer ?
#
loop_
_entity_poly.entity_id
_entity_poly.type
_entity_poly.pdbx_seq_one_letter_code
_entity_poly.pdbx_strand_id
1 'polypeptide(L)'
;SFDRCKSLVFSLPHEDAIYDYLEKISESYDDFFVCFILIAAPILLIVNITVIFILTKRELRSPYNAVFVVMAIDQSFSIVNMS
;
A
#
# COMPACT_ATOMS: atom_id res chain seq x y z
N SER A 1 18.78 -0.05 -6.11
CA SER A 1 19.48 0.67 -5.02
C SER A 1 19.30 0.00 -3.65
N PHE A 2 18.24 -0.78 -3.43
CA PHE A 2 18.02 -1.56 -2.21
C PHE A 2 19.04 -2.71 -1.98
N ASP A 3 19.60 -3.29 -3.04
CA ASP A 3 20.53 -4.43 -2.92
C ASP A 3 21.86 -4.10 -2.25
N ARG A 4 22.34 -2.85 -2.38
CA ARG A 4 23.57 -2.41 -1.69
C ARG A 4 23.37 -2.21 -0.20
N CYS A 5 22.19 -1.74 0.23
CA CYS A 5 21.88 -1.64 1.65
C CYS A 5 21.78 -3.02 2.30
N LYS A 6 21.22 -4.01 1.58
CA LYS A 6 21.20 -5.41 2.01
C LYS A 6 22.64 -5.88 2.28
N SER A 7 23.52 -5.79 1.28
CA SER A 7 24.89 -6.31 1.37
C SER A 7 25.79 -5.66 2.43
N LEU A 8 25.59 -4.39 2.79
CA LEU A 8 26.46 -3.67 3.73
C LEU A 8 26.02 -3.82 5.18
N VAL A 9 24.73 -4.08 5.42
CA VAL A 9 24.17 -4.35 6.76
C VAL A 9 24.45 -5.78 7.21
N PHE A 10 24.56 -6.74 6.28
CA PHE A 10 24.81 -8.16 6.59
C PHE A 10 26.30 -8.54 6.78
N SER A 11 27.24 -7.59 6.87
CA SER A 11 28.69 -7.90 6.96
C SER A 11 29.34 -7.69 8.33
N LEU A 12 28.57 -7.43 9.41
CA LEU A 12 29.13 -7.29 10.75
C LEU A 12 29.06 -8.61 11.53
N PRO A 13 30.17 -9.12 12.10
CA PRO A 13 30.32 -10.55 12.39
C PRO A 13 29.80 -10.98 13.77
N HIS A 14 29.08 -10.13 14.52
CA HIS A 14 28.80 -10.34 15.96
C HIS A 14 27.38 -9.95 16.42
N GLU A 15 26.42 -9.76 15.50
CA GLU A 15 25.02 -9.48 15.87
C GLU A 15 24.03 -10.52 15.32
N ASP A 16 24.51 -11.74 15.04
CA ASP A 16 23.71 -12.82 14.43
C ASP A 16 22.38 -13.08 15.17
N ALA A 17 22.36 -12.96 16.49
CA ALA A 17 21.14 -13.11 17.28
C ALA A 17 20.10 -12.00 17.00
N ILE A 18 20.52 -10.75 16.85
CA ILE A 18 19.62 -9.62 16.56
C ILE A 18 19.07 -9.76 15.14
N TYR A 19 19.91 -10.19 14.20
CA TYR A 19 19.50 -10.44 12.82
C TYR A 19 18.53 -11.62 12.70
N ASP A 20 18.76 -12.73 13.42
CA ASP A 20 17.81 -13.86 13.48
C ASP A 20 16.44 -13.43 14.04
N TYR A 21 16.41 -12.51 15.00
CA TYR A 21 15.16 -11.95 15.53
C TYR A 21 14.48 -11.03 14.51
N LEU A 22 15.23 -10.17 13.82
CA LEU A 22 14.70 -9.29 12.78
C LEU A 22 14.19 -10.06 11.56
N GLU A 23 14.87 -11.14 11.17
CA GLU A 23 14.46 -12.02 10.07
C GLU A 23 13.13 -12.73 10.39
N LYS A 24 12.99 -13.27 11.60
CA LYS A 24 11.71 -13.85 12.06
C LYS A 24 10.56 -12.84 12.10
N ILE A 25 10.84 -11.59 12.48
CA ILE A 25 9.84 -10.52 12.48
C ILE A 25 9.49 -10.13 11.04
N SER A 26 10.47 -10.06 10.15
CA SER A 26 10.29 -9.78 8.71
C SER A 26 9.41 -10.83 8.05
N GLU A 27 9.69 -12.12 8.26
CA GLU A 27 8.89 -13.22 7.69
C GLU A 27 7.45 -13.20 8.21
N SER A 28 7.26 -12.99 9.52
CA SER A 28 5.92 -12.87 10.09
C SER A 28 5.17 -11.62 9.63
N TYR A 29 5.88 -10.54 9.32
CA TYR A 29 5.28 -9.30 8.82
C TYR A 29 4.85 -9.46 7.36
N ASP A 30 5.66 -10.11 6.51
CA ASP A 30 5.34 -10.34 5.11
C ASP A 30 4.03 -11.12 4.94
N ASP A 31 3.84 -12.22 5.69
CA ASP A 31 2.61 -13.02 5.61
C ASP A 31 1.36 -12.24 6.09
N PHE A 32 1.50 -11.48 7.18
CA PHE A 32 0.43 -10.62 7.68
C PHE A 32 0.11 -9.51 6.68
N PHE A 33 1.13 -8.90 6.09
CA PHE A 33 1.02 -7.80 5.14
C PHE A 33 0.34 -8.25 3.85
N VAL A 34 0.68 -9.44 3.33
CA VAL A 34 0.01 -10.03 2.16
C VAL A 34 -1.47 -10.28 2.45
N CYS A 35 -1.80 -10.91 3.58
CA CYS A 35 -3.19 -11.13 3.98
C CYS A 35 -3.97 -9.82 4.14
N PHE A 36 -3.34 -8.82 4.76
CA PHE A 36 -3.91 -7.50 4.95
C PHE A 36 -4.19 -6.81 3.60
N ILE A 37 -3.23 -6.83 2.66
CA ILE A 37 -3.40 -6.24 1.33
C ILE A 37 -4.53 -6.93 0.57
N LEU A 38 -4.58 -8.27 0.59
CA LEU A 38 -5.61 -9.03 -0.12
C LEU A 38 -7.04 -8.65 0.30
N ILE A 39 -7.22 -8.24 1.56
CA ILE A 39 -8.53 -7.81 2.09
C ILE A 39 -8.72 -6.30 1.94
N ALA A 40 -7.70 -5.49 2.25
CA ALA A 40 -7.82 -4.03 2.25
C ALA A 40 -7.90 -3.44 0.84
N ALA A 41 -7.13 -3.97 -0.12
CA ALA A 41 -7.12 -3.49 -1.50
C ALA A 41 -8.50 -3.53 -2.18
N PRO A 42 -9.27 -4.64 -2.17
CA PRO A 42 -10.59 -4.66 -2.79
C PRO A 42 -11.59 -3.75 -2.07
N ILE A 43 -11.52 -3.63 -0.74
CA ILE A 43 -12.37 -2.71 0.03
C ILE A 43 -12.10 -1.26 -0.39
N LEU A 44 -10.82 -0.86 -0.44
CA LEU A 44 -10.43 0.49 -0.83
C LEU A 44 -10.84 0.82 -2.27
N LEU A 45 -10.73 -0.16 -3.18
CA LEU A 45 -11.16 -0.01 -4.57
C LEU A 45 -12.68 0.21 -4.67
N ILE A 46 -13.48 -0.56 -3.92
CA ILE A 46 -14.95 -0.39 -3.87
C ILE A 46 -15.32 1.00 -3.31
N VAL A 47 -14.64 1.45 -2.27
CA VAL A 47 -14.87 2.77 -1.67
C VAL A 47 -14.58 3.87 -2.70
N ASN A 48 -13.45 3.79 -3.41
CA ASN A 48 -13.07 4.78 -4.41
C ASN A 48 -14.04 4.81 -5.61
N ILE A 49 -14.48 3.65 -6.11
CA ILE A 49 -15.52 3.60 -7.15
C ILE A 49 -16.82 4.27 -6.66
N THR A 50 -17.20 4.00 -5.42
CA THR A 50 -18.40 4.59 -4.81
C THR A 50 -18.29 6.12 -4.72
N VAL A 51 -17.14 6.63 -4.28
CA VAL A 51 -16.85 8.07 -4.22
C VAL A 51 -16.94 8.71 -5.61
N ILE A 52 -16.32 8.09 -6.62
CA ILE A 52 -16.39 8.57 -8.01
C ILE A 52 -17.85 8.62 -8.48
N PHE A 53 -18.63 7.57 -8.23
CA PHE A 53 -20.03 7.50 -8.63
C PHE A 53 -20.88 8.60 -7.97
N ILE A 54 -20.71 8.82 -6.66
CA ILE A 54 -21.45 9.83 -5.91
C ILE A 54 -21.10 11.24 -6.38
N LEU A 55 -19.80 11.54 -6.50
CA LEU A 55 -19.32 12.88 -6.84
C LEU A 55 -19.54 13.25 -8.32
N THR A 56 -19.76 12.26 -9.19
CA THR A 56 -20.09 12.51 -10.60
C THR A 56 -21.57 12.91 -10.80
N LYS A 57 -22.42 12.77 -9.77
CA LYS A 57 -23.82 13.22 -9.85
C LYS A 57 -23.91 14.73 -10.07
N ARG A 58 -24.88 15.14 -10.91
CA ARG A 58 -25.08 16.54 -11.34
C ARG A 58 -25.15 17.53 -10.18
N GLU A 59 -25.75 17.13 -9.06
CA GLU A 59 -25.95 17.96 -7.86
C GLU A 59 -24.65 18.23 -7.09
N LEU A 60 -23.65 17.36 -7.22
CA LEU A 60 -22.38 17.41 -6.50
C LEU A 60 -21.21 17.79 -7.42
N ARG A 61 -21.48 18.16 -8.67
CA ARG A 61 -20.46 18.48 -9.68
C ARG A 61 -19.92 19.90 -9.47
N SER A 62 -19.14 20.06 -8.41
CA SER A 62 -18.39 21.27 -8.07
C SER A 62 -16.92 21.11 -8.44
N PRO A 63 -16.20 22.17 -8.83
CA PRO A 63 -14.75 22.12 -9.07
C PRO A 63 -13.97 21.57 -7.88
N TYR A 64 -14.43 21.82 -6.65
CA TYR A 64 -13.84 21.26 -5.44
C TYR A 64 -13.98 19.71 -5.40
N ASN A 65 -15.17 19.20 -5.69
CA ASN A 65 -15.46 17.77 -5.72
C ASN A 65 -14.75 17.05 -6.88
N ALA A 66 -14.44 17.75 -7.96
CA ALA A 66 -13.65 17.20 -9.07
C ALA A 66 -12.23 16.79 -8.63
N VAL A 67 -11.63 17.53 -7.69
CA VAL A 67 -10.31 17.16 -7.14
C VAL A 67 -10.38 15.84 -6.38
N PHE A 68 -11.44 15.62 -5.60
CA PHE A 68 -11.67 14.34 -4.89
C PHE A 68 -11.90 13.18 -5.83
N VAL A 69 -12.58 13.40 -6.97
CA VAL A 69 -12.72 12.37 -8.01
C VAL A 69 -11.36 12.00 -8.61
N VAL A 70 -10.53 12.99 -8.92
CA VAL A 70 -9.17 12.73 -9.45
C VAL A 70 -8.31 11.98 -8.43
N MET A 71 -8.37 12.35 -7.15
CA MET A 71 -7.66 11.64 -6.08
C MET A 71 -8.16 10.19 -5.92
N ALA A 72 -9.47 9.96 -5.98
CA ALA A 72 -10.01 8.60 -5.89
C ALA A 72 -9.61 7.73 -7.10
N ILE A 73 -9.49 8.33 -8.29
CA ILE A 73 -9.00 7.65 -9.50
C ILE A 73 -7.52 7.28 -9.33
N ASP A 74 -6.68 8.22 -8.91
CA ASP A 74 -5.25 8.02 -8.68
C ASP A 74 -4.98 6.92 -7.63
N GLN A 75 -5.73 6.93 -6.52
CA GLN A 75 -5.67 5.89 -5.51
C GLN A 75 -6.10 4.53 -6.06
N SER A 76 -7.12 4.48 -6.90
CA SER A 76 -7.56 3.23 -7.53
C SER A 76 -6.48 2.63 -8.44
N PHE A 77 -5.80 3.46 -9.25
CA PHE A 77 -4.68 3.01 -10.07
C PHE A 77 -3.48 2.55 -9.23
N SER A 78 -3.18 3.27 -8.15
CA SER A 78 -2.10 2.90 -7.23
C SER A 78 -2.35 1.53 -6.59
N ILE A 79 -3.59 1.23 -6.18
CA ILE A 79 -3.97 -0.08 -5.62
C ILE A 79 -3.83 -1.19 -6.66
N VAL A 80 -4.26 -0.96 -7.90
CA VAL A 80 -4.15 -1.95 -9.00
C VAL A 80 -2.69 -2.20 -9.39
N ASN A 81 -1.82 -1.19 -9.30
CA ASN A 81 -0.39 -1.36 -9.55
C ASN A 81 0.36 -2.03 -8.38
N MET A 82 -0.21 -2.02 -7.17
CA MET A 82 0.33 -2.69 -5.99
C MET A 82 -0.05 -4.17 -5.88
N SER A 83 -1.16 -4.58 -6.53
CA SER A 83 -1.60 -5.97 -6.65
C SER A 83 -0.95 -6.69 -7.83
#